data_AF-A0A0L0VY61-F1
#
_entry.id   AF-A0A0L0VY61-F1
#
_cell.length_a   1.000
_cell.length_b   1.000
_cell.length_c   1.000
_cell.angle_alpha   90.00
_cell.angle_beta   90.00
_cell.angle_gamma   90.00
#
_symmetry.space_group_name_H-M   'P 1'
#
loop_
_entity.id
_entity.type
_entity.pdbx_description
1 polymer ?
#
loop_
_entity_poly.entity_id
_entity_poly.type
_entity_poly.pdbx_seq_one_letter_code
_entity_poly.pdbx_strand_id
1 'polypeptide(L)'
;MHSYQLETLAESVEEVHQFIINIKSSIEEAETTNKQVTIDELTRQAEGLSTRIASFLALILLHFVPLIPETDGFPSRTYFLTWFASWQDQFHTAKQNFVNAVKLFENHIQ
;
A
#
# COMPACT_ATOMS: atom_id res chain seq x y z
N MET A 1 -17.75 13.50 -4.07
CA MET A 1 -16.54 13.17 -4.84
C MET A 1 -16.56 13.95 -6.13
N HIS A 2 -15.52 14.71 -6.42
CA HIS A 2 -15.38 15.46 -7.67
C HIS A 2 -14.68 14.61 -8.73
N SER A 3 -14.83 14.95 -10.02
CA SER A 3 -14.21 14.21 -11.13
C SER A 3 -12.70 14.03 -10.96
N TYR A 4 -12.01 15.06 -10.49
CA TYR A 4 -10.59 15.02 -10.14
C TYR A 4 -10.24 13.93 -9.11
N GLN A 5 -11.05 13.76 -8.05
CA GLN A 5 -10.80 12.74 -7.03
C GLN A 5 -11.02 11.32 -7.57
N LEU A 6 -11.95 11.15 -8.51
CA LEU A 6 -12.20 9.90 -9.22
C LEU A 6 -11.05 9.55 -10.17
N GLU A 7 -10.53 10.53 -10.88
CA GLU A 7 -9.35 10.38 -11.75
C GLU A 7 -8.11 10.04 -10.92
N THR A 8 -7.87 10.76 -9.82
CA THR A 8 -6.81 10.43 -8.85
C THR A 8 -6.96 9.00 -8.32
N LEU A 9 -8.20 8.56 -8.03
CA LEU A 9 -8.45 7.18 -7.60
C LEU A 9 -8.09 6.16 -8.69
N ALA A 10 -8.44 6.42 -9.94
CA ALA A 10 -8.13 5.55 -11.07
C ALA A 10 -6.61 5.44 -11.30
N GLU A 11 -5.91 6.57 -11.34
CA GLU A 11 -4.44 6.65 -11.44
C GLU A 11 -3.76 5.95 -10.26
N SER A 12 -4.41 5.90 -9.08
CA SER A 12 -3.85 5.24 -7.90
C SER A 12 -3.62 3.76 -8.12
N VAL A 13 -4.47 3.10 -8.90
CA VAL A 13 -4.36 1.66 -9.14
C VAL A 13 -3.11 1.36 -9.96
N GLU A 14 -2.85 2.17 -10.99
CA GLU A 14 -1.66 2.06 -11.82
C GLU A 14 -0.38 2.35 -11.02
N GLU A 15 -0.39 3.40 -10.19
CA GLU A 15 0.74 3.72 -9.32
C GLU A 15 1.03 2.59 -8.31
N VAL A 16 0.01 2.04 -7.65
CA VAL A 16 0.16 0.91 -6.73
C VAL A 16 0.79 -0.29 -7.43
N HIS A 17 0.33 -0.60 -8.64
CA HIS A 17 0.90 -1.66 -9.45
C HIS A 17 2.38 -1.38 -9.78
N GLN A 18 2.72 -0.14 -10.14
CA GLN A 18 4.09 0.25 -10.43
C GLN A 18 5.00 0.14 -9.20
N PHE A 19 4.55 0.55 -8.01
CA PHE A 19 5.30 0.37 -6.77
C PHE A 19 5.62 -1.11 -6.52
N ILE A 20 4.64 -2.00 -6.73
CA ILE A 20 4.83 -3.46 -6.53
C ILE A 20 5.82 -4.03 -7.54
N ILE A 21 5.72 -3.64 -8.83
CA ILE A 21 6.70 -4.04 -9.86
C ILE A 21 8.09 -3.60 -9.46
N ASN A 22 8.27 -2.34 -9.05
CA ASN A 22 9.57 -1.80 -8.69
C ASN A 22 10.16 -2.54 -7.48
N ILE A 23 9.37 -2.79 -6.43
CA ILE A 23 9.81 -3.58 -5.26
C ILE A 23 10.28 -4.97 -5.71
N LYS A 24 9.50 -5.64 -6.56
CA LYS A 24 9.85 -6.97 -7.07
C LYS A 24 11.17 -6.93 -7.85
N SER A 25 11.32 -6.00 -8.79
CA SER A 25 12.54 -5.86 -9.59
C SER A 25 13.76 -5.57 -8.73
N SER A 26 13.65 -4.68 -7.73
CA SER A 26 14.74 -4.40 -6.79
C SER A 26 15.14 -5.63 -5.97
N ILE A 27 14.21 -6.52 -5.62
CA ILE A 27 14.53 -7.79 -4.95
C ILE A 27 15.25 -8.75 -5.92
N GLU A 28 14.77 -8.86 -7.16
CA GLU A 28 15.37 -9.75 -8.18
C GLU A 28 16.80 -9.33 -8.56
N GLU A 29 17.08 -8.03 -8.52
CA GLU A 29 18.38 -7.44 -8.87
C GLU A 29 19.29 -7.22 -7.65
N ALA A 30 18.87 -7.64 -6.44
CA ALA A 30 19.57 -7.33 -5.19
C ALA A 30 21.00 -7.91 -5.12
N GLU A 31 21.26 -9.03 -5.80
CA GLU A 31 22.58 -9.68 -5.83
C GLU A 31 23.56 -9.01 -6.80
N THR A 32 23.06 -8.33 -7.84
CA THR A 32 23.87 -7.71 -8.89
C THR A 32 23.97 -6.19 -8.73
N THR A 33 23.10 -5.61 -7.92
CA THR A 33 23.05 -4.16 -7.65
C THR A 33 23.79 -3.81 -6.36
N ASN A 34 24.27 -2.57 -6.27
CA ASN A 34 24.82 -2.06 -5.03
C ASN A 34 23.77 -2.17 -3.91
N LYS A 35 24.13 -2.84 -2.80
CA LYS A 35 23.20 -3.12 -1.70
C LYS A 35 22.56 -1.86 -1.11
N GLN A 36 23.30 -0.75 -0.99
CA GLN A 36 22.74 0.52 -0.49
C GLN A 36 21.69 1.06 -1.46
N VAL A 37 21.97 1.02 -2.77
CA VAL A 37 21.00 1.42 -3.80
C VAL A 37 19.73 0.56 -3.72
N THR A 38 19.89 -0.75 -3.54
CA THR A 38 18.77 -1.67 -3.34
C THR A 38 17.95 -1.32 -2.08
N ILE A 39 18.61 -1.08 -0.95
CA ILE A 39 17.96 -0.71 0.32
C ILE A 39 17.17 0.60 0.20
N ASP A 40 17.79 1.62 -0.38
CA ASP A 40 17.19 2.94 -0.55
C ASP A 40 15.96 2.85 -1.46
N GLU A 41 16.07 2.09 -2.56
CA GLU A 41 14.97 1.91 -3.50
C GLU A 41 13.81 1.10 -2.90
N LEU A 42 14.09 -0.01 -2.23
CA LEU A 42 13.06 -0.81 -1.55
C LEU A 42 12.32 0.02 -0.50
N THR A 43 13.06 0.81 0.29
CA THR A 43 12.48 1.70 1.31
C THR A 43 11.60 2.76 0.67
N ARG A 44 12.10 3.47 -0.34
CA ARG A 44 11.38 4.52 -1.07
C ARG A 44 10.08 4.00 -1.69
N GLN A 45 10.14 2.83 -2.33
CA GLN A 45 8.98 2.23 -2.98
C GLN A 45 7.94 1.76 -1.96
N ALA A 46 8.36 1.18 -0.82
CA ALA A 46 7.45 0.78 0.24
C ALA A 46 6.75 1.97 0.92
N GLU A 47 7.46 3.09 1.13
CA GLU A 47 6.89 4.33 1.65
C GLU A 47 5.91 4.97 0.66
N GLY A 48 6.27 5.01 -0.63
CA GLY A 48 5.40 5.47 -1.70
C GLY A 48 4.11 4.66 -1.81
N LEU A 49 4.23 3.33 -1.82
CA LEU A 49 3.10 2.41 -1.81
C LEU A 49 2.17 2.65 -0.61
N SER A 50 2.76 2.79 0.59
CA SER A 50 2.01 3.05 1.82
C SER A 50 1.25 4.37 1.76
N THR A 51 1.87 5.41 1.23
CA THR A 51 1.25 6.73 1.07
C THR A 51 0.11 6.68 0.08
N ARG A 52 0.30 6.01 -1.07
CA ARG A 52 -0.74 5.93 -2.09
C ARG A 52 -1.94 5.12 -1.63
N ILE A 53 -1.71 4.00 -0.95
CA ILE A 53 -2.77 3.19 -0.35
C ILE A 53 -3.57 3.98 0.68
N ALA A 54 -2.90 4.75 1.55
CA ALA A 54 -3.60 5.56 2.55
C ALA A 54 -4.53 6.60 1.91
N SER A 55 -4.06 7.29 0.86
CA SER A 55 -4.88 8.24 0.10
C SER A 55 -6.07 7.56 -0.59
N PHE A 56 -5.84 6.41 -1.22
CA PHE A 56 -6.88 5.62 -1.89
C PHE A 56 -7.96 5.16 -0.90
N LEU A 57 -7.56 4.59 0.24
CA LEU A 57 -8.48 4.16 1.29
C LEU A 57 -9.30 5.32 1.85
N ALA A 58 -8.68 6.48 2.08
CA ALA A 58 -9.39 7.66 2.56
C ALA A 58 -10.50 8.09 1.60
N LEU A 59 -10.24 8.08 0.28
CA LEU A 59 -11.26 8.37 -0.73
C LEU A 59 -12.39 7.34 -0.72
N ILE A 60 -12.07 6.05 -0.60
CA ILE A 60 -13.08 4.98 -0.52
C ILE A 60 -13.96 5.15 0.73
N LEU A 61 -13.34 5.30 1.90
CA LEU A 61 -14.04 5.42 3.17
C LEU A 61 -14.91 6.69 3.21
N LEU A 62 -14.46 7.79 2.60
CA LEU A 62 -15.19 9.06 2.61
C LEU A 62 -16.31 9.14 1.57
N HIS A 63 -16.14 8.51 0.40
CA HIS A 63 -17.03 8.72 -0.74
C HIS A 63 -17.84 7.51 -1.17
N PHE A 64 -17.35 6.29 -0.96
CA PHE A 64 -18.01 5.08 -1.44
C PHE A 64 -18.71 4.31 -0.33
N VAL A 65 -18.05 4.12 0.81
CA VAL A 65 -18.64 3.40 1.95
C VAL A 65 -19.96 4.04 2.44
N PRO A 66 -20.11 5.38 2.51
CA PRO A 66 -21.38 6.00 2.91
C PRO A 66 -22.54 5.78 1.93
N LEU A 67 -22.25 5.42 0.66
CA LEU A 67 -23.28 5.13 -0.33
C LEU A 67 -23.92 3.75 -0.13
N ILE A 68 -23.25 2.86 0.62
CA ILE A 68 -23.75 1.55 0.95
C ILE A 68 -24.89 1.73 1.97
N PRO A 69 -26.11 1.28 1.67
CA PRO A 69 -27.22 1.33 2.62
C PRO A 69 -26.89 0.51 3.86
N GLU A 70 -27.18 1.03 5.06
CA GLU A 70 -27.14 0.21 6.27
C GLU A 70 -28.43 -0.62 6.30
N THR A 71 -28.38 -1.80 5.70
CA THR A 71 -29.46 -2.78 5.72
C THR A 71 -29.00 -4.02 6.48
N ASP A 72 -29.95 -4.85 6.89
CA ASP A 72 -29.66 -6.16 7.50
C ASP A 72 -29.04 -7.17 6.50
N GLY A 73 -28.81 -6.76 5.25
CA GLY A 73 -28.23 -7.57 4.19
C GLY A 73 -26.70 -7.56 4.18
N PHE A 74 -26.10 -8.62 3.66
CA PHE A 74 -24.66 -8.74 3.48
C PHE A 74 -24.25 -8.48 2.01
N PRO A 75 -23.17 -7.73 1.75
CA PRO A 75 -22.32 -7.02 2.73
C PRO A 75 -22.91 -5.66 3.15
N SER A 76 -22.90 -5.38 4.46
CA SER A 76 -23.35 -4.10 5.03
C SER A 76 -22.24 -3.05 5.05
N ARG A 77 -22.59 -1.78 5.29
CA ARG A 77 -21.60 -0.72 5.48
C ARG A 77 -20.70 -1.00 6.68
N THR A 78 -21.24 -1.48 7.79
CA THR A 78 -20.46 -1.92 8.97
C THR A 78 -19.43 -3.00 8.63
N TYR A 79 -19.80 -3.95 7.76
CA TYR A 79 -18.87 -4.96 7.27
C TYR A 79 -17.68 -4.33 6.54
N PHE A 80 -17.91 -3.42 5.59
CA PHE A 80 -16.83 -2.76 4.86
C PHE A 80 -15.92 -1.94 5.77
N LEU A 81 -16.47 -1.18 6.72
CA LEU A 81 -15.67 -0.42 7.69
C LEU A 81 -14.73 -1.34 8.49
N THR A 82 -15.25 -2.46 8.97
CA THR A 82 -14.48 -3.46 9.73
C THR A 82 -13.41 -4.12 8.87
N TRP A 83 -13.75 -4.47 7.63
CA TRP A 83 -12.83 -5.06 6.68
C TRP A 83 -11.68 -4.12 6.32
N PHE A 84 -11.99 -2.86 5.99
CA PHE A 84 -10.97 -1.86 5.67
C PHE A 84 -10.03 -1.57 6.86
N ALA A 85 -10.56 -1.50 8.08
CA ALA A 85 -9.74 -1.34 9.29
C ALA A 85 -8.77 -2.53 9.47
N SER A 86 -9.30 -3.76 9.38
CA SER A 86 -8.50 -4.98 9.50
C SER A 86 -7.42 -5.06 8.42
N TRP A 87 -7.77 -4.71 7.17
CA TRP A 87 -6.84 -4.69 6.06
C TRP A 87 -5.74 -3.64 6.25
N GLN A 88 -6.09 -2.45 6.75
CA GLN A 88 -5.12 -1.38 7.03
C GLN A 88 -4.10 -1.80 8.11
N ASP A 89 -4.55 -2.46 9.17
CA ASP A 89 -3.67 -2.98 10.23
C ASP A 89 -2.73 -4.06 9.70
N GLN A 90 -3.25 -4.99 8.89
CA GLN A 90 -2.45 -6.03 8.23
C GLN A 90 -1.42 -5.42 7.28
N PHE A 91 -1.81 -4.44 6.48
CA PHE A 91 -0.92 -3.75 5.56
C PHE A 91 0.18 -2.97 6.32
N HIS A 92 -0.18 -2.27 7.39
CA HIS A 92 0.79 -1.58 8.24
C HIS A 92 1.82 -2.57 8.80
N THR A 93 1.36 -3.72 9.31
CA THR A 93 2.21 -4.79 9.84
C THR A 93 3.13 -5.34 8.75
N ALA A 94 2.60 -5.63 7.56
CA ALA A 94 3.39 -6.11 6.43
C ALA A 94 4.49 -5.12 6.04
N LYS A 95 4.17 -3.82 5.99
CA LYS A 95 5.15 -2.76 5.73
C LYS A 95 6.26 -2.72 6.78
N GLN A 96 5.92 -2.78 8.07
CA GLN A 96 6.93 -2.78 9.13
C GLN A 96 7.85 -4.00 9.04
N ASN A 97 7.28 -5.18 8.80
CA ASN A 97 8.06 -6.39 8.61
C ASN A 97 8.98 -6.29 7.38
N PHE A 98 8.49 -5.71 6.28
CA PHE A 98 9.28 -5.47 5.08
C PHE A 98 10.45 -4.52 5.34
N VAL A 99 10.21 -3.35 5.95
CA VAL A 99 11.27 -2.38 6.30
C VAL A 99 12.30 -3.01 7.26
N ASN A 100 11.85 -3.81 8.22
CA ASN A 100 12.77 -4.53 9.11
C ASN A 100 13.61 -5.57 8.35
N ALA A 101 13.04 -6.29 7.39
CA ALA A 101 13.78 -7.22 6.55
C ALA A 101 14.85 -6.50 5.70
N VAL A 102 14.53 -5.33 5.13
CA VAL A 102 15.49 -4.49 4.40
C VAL A 102 16.65 -4.05 5.30
N LYS A 103 16.37 -3.65 6.55
CA LYS A 103 17.42 -3.30 7.54
C LYS A 103 18.27 -4.49 7.97
N LEU A 104 17.69 -5.69 8.07
CA LEU A 104 18.47 -6.90 8.35
C LEU A 104 19.42 -7.24 7.20
N PHE A 105 18.98 -7.02 5.95
CA PHE A 105 19.85 -7.15 4.78
C PHE A 105 21.02 -6.17 4.81
N GLU A 106 20.82 -4.95 5.33
CA GLU A 106 21.90 -3.98 5.60
C GLU A 106 22.89 -4.49 6.67
N ASN A 107 22.39 -5.02 7.78
CA ASN A 107 23.21 -5.43 8.92
C ASN A 107 24.05 -6.70 8.68
N HIS A 108 23.70 -7.54 7.71
CA HIS A 108 24.54 -8.68 7.29
C HIS A 108 25.82 -8.27 6.52
N ILE A 109 26.18 -6.98 6.57
CA ILE A 109 27.31 -6.37 5.86
C ILE A 109 28.36 -5.79 6.84
N GLN A 110 28.10 -5.79 8.16
CA GLN A 110 29.12 -5.51 9.18
C GLN A 110 29.76 -6.79 9.71
#